data_AF-A0A7C3Q3E8-F1
#
_entry.id   AF-A0A7C3Q3E8-F1
#
_cell.length_a   1.000
_cell.length_b   1.000
_cell.length_c   1.000
_cell.angle_alpha   90.00
_cell.angle_beta   90.00
_cell.angle_gamma   90.00
#
_symmetry.space_group_name_H-M   'P 1'
#
loop_
_entity.id
_entity.type
_entity.pdbx_description
1 polymer ?
#
loop_
_entity_poly.entity_id
_entity_poly.type
_entity_poly.pdbx_seq_one_letter_code
_entity_poly.pdbx_strand_id
1 'polypeptide(L)'
;MTNPKERFLILPYYTGEETLEGVLKNPRYLRLLWLEVLLNGEIPWKAYLDRPEVRTAYEKACVWYTHFKTMVQTHTRRPPLETRSGRIDLREYRKFLEALNFVSTQS
;
A
#
# COMPACT_ATOMS: atom_id res chain seq x y z
N MET A 1 -12.98 9.04 11.69
CA MET A 1 -12.92 10.34 10.99
C MET A 1 -11.63 10.34 10.20
N THR A 2 -11.70 10.20 8.88
CA THR A 2 -10.53 10.32 7.99
C THR A 2 -10.05 11.76 8.01
N ASN A 3 -8.79 11.98 8.37
CA ASN A 3 -8.15 13.27 8.23
C ASN A 3 -8.19 13.65 6.73
N PRO A 4 -8.54 14.88 6.32
CA PRO A 4 -8.59 15.25 4.90
C PRO A 4 -7.29 15.02 4.11
N LYS A 5 -6.16 14.78 4.78
CA LYS A 5 -4.87 14.36 4.19
C LYS A 5 -4.70 12.86 3.97
N GLU A 6 -5.62 12.02 4.44
CA GLU A 6 -5.50 10.56 4.44
C GLU A 6 -6.52 9.95 3.48
N ARG A 7 -6.38 10.28 2.19
CA ARG A 7 -7.21 9.71 1.15
C ARG A 7 -6.55 8.45 0.60
N PHE A 8 -7.28 7.34 0.58
CA PHE A 8 -6.83 6.15 -0.12
C PHE A 8 -6.90 6.32 -1.64
N LEU A 9 -5.94 5.72 -2.35
CA LEU A 9 -5.85 5.71 -3.81
C LEU A 9 -6.32 4.38 -4.38
N ILE A 10 -5.86 3.26 -3.81
CA ILE A 10 -6.03 1.91 -4.36
C ILE A 10 -7.26 1.23 -3.76
N LEU A 11 -7.40 1.26 -2.43
CA LEU A 11 -8.47 0.55 -1.73
C LEU A 11 -9.88 0.96 -2.21
N PRO A 12 -10.23 2.25 -2.37
CA PRO A 12 -11.55 2.66 -2.84
C PRO A 12 -11.84 2.12 -4.24
N TYR A 13 -10.83 2.12 -5.13
CA TYR A 13 -11.00 1.64 -6.50
C TYR A 13 -11.35 0.14 -6.55
N TYR A 14 -10.69 -0.68 -5.74
CA TYR A 14 -10.90 -2.13 -5.74
C TYR A 14 -12.01 -2.63 -4.81
N THR A 15 -12.42 -1.82 -3.82
CA THR A 15 -13.28 -2.30 -2.72
C THR A 15 -14.48 -1.40 -2.44
N GLY A 16 -14.48 -0.16 -2.94
CA GLY A 16 -15.44 0.88 -2.58
C GLY A 16 -15.28 1.43 -1.16
N GLU A 17 -14.27 0.97 -0.40
CA GLU A 17 -14.05 1.39 0.98
C GLU A 17 -13.03 2.54 1.06
N GLU A 18 -13.39 3.58 1.82
CA GLU A 18 -12.61 4.81 1.95
C GLU A 18 -11.98 4.98 3.33
N THR A 19 -12.33 4.11 4.29
CA THR A 19 -11.88 4.21 5.68
C THR A 19 -11.00 3.04 6.08
N LEU A 20 -9.97 3.31 6.90
CA LEU A 20 -9.12 2.25 7.44
C LEU A 20 -9.94 1.25 8.25
N GLU A 21 -10.86 1.72 9.08
CA GLU A 21 -11.73 0.87 9.89
C GLU A 21 -12.57 -0.10 9.04
N GLY A 22 -13.10 0.34 7.90
CA GLY A 22 -13.85 -0.52 7.00
C GLY A 22 -12.97 -1.57 6.32
N VAL A 23 -11.74 -1.18 5.92
CA VAL A 23 -10.75 -2.09 5.33
C VAL A 23 -10.37 -3.19 6.32
N LEU A 24 -10.14 -2.83 7.59
CA LEU A 24 -9.71 -3.77 8.63
C LEU A 24 -10.79 -4.81 8.97
N LYS A 25 -12.07 -4.48 8.80
CA LYS A 25 -13.19 -5.40 9.06
C LYS A 25 -13.37 -6.47 7.98
N ASN A 26 -12.76 -6.30 6.81
CA ASN A 26 -12.94 -7.21 5.69
C ASN A 26 -11.62 -7.91 5.29
N PRO A 27 -11.50 -9.23 5.51
CA PRO A 27 -10.31 -9.99 5.15
C PRO A 27 -9.92 -9.90 3.67
N ARG A 28 -10.87 -9.63 2.76
CA ARG A 28 -10.56 -9.46 1.34
C ARG A 28 -9.87 -8.12 1.08
N TYR A 29 -10.24 -7.07 1.80
CA TYR A 29 -9.69 -5.72 1.62
C TYR A 29 -8.30 -5.63 2.24
N LEU A 30 -8.10 -6.29 3.39
CA LEU A 30 -6.78 -6.46 4.02
C LEU A 30 -5.71 -7.02 3.07
N ARG A 31 -6.08 -7.92 2.15
CA ARG A 31 -5.14 -8.48 1.16
C ARG A 31 -4.62 -7.44 0.16
N LEU A 32 -5.26 -6.28 0.07
CA LEU A 32 -4.88 -5.18 -0.80
C LEU A 32 -4.19 -4.04 -0.05
N LEU A 33 -4.30 -3.99 1.28
CA LEU A 33 -3.78 -2.91 2.11
C LEU A 33 -2.28 -2.65 1.89
N TRP A 34 -1.49 -3.70 1.65
CA TRP A 34 -0.06 -3.55 1.40
C TRP A 34 0.25 -2.76 0.11
N LEU A 35 -0.64 -2.78 -0.89
CA LEU A 35 -0.48 -1.98 -2.12
C LEU A 35 -0.73 -0.51 -1.83
N GLU A 36 -1.75 -0.21 -1.03
CA GLU A 36 -2.01 1.13 -0.53
C GLU A 36 -0.77 1.66 0.23
N VAL A 37 -0.22 0.87 1.14
CA VAL A 37 1.00 1.25 1.88
C VAL A 37 2.21 1.45 0.96
N LEU A 38 2.33 0.62 -0.08
CA LEU A 38 3.46 0.66 -0.99
C LEU A 38 3.44 1.87 -1.93
N LEU A 39 2.26 2.23 -2.44
CA LEU A 39 2.12 3.19 -3.54
C LEU A 39 1.54 4.54 -3.11
N ASN A 40 0.82 4.60 -1.98
CA ASN A 40 0.31 5.85 -1.42
C ASN A 40 1.27 6.41 -0.36
N GLY A 41 2.00 7.47 -0.74
CA GLY A 41 2.98 8.14 0.11
C GLY A 41 2.41 9.22 1.03
N GLU A 42 1.14 9.59 0.90
CA GLU A 42 0.54 10.70 1.65
C GLU A 42 0.11 10.27 3.06
N ILE A 43 -0.18 8.97 3.23
CA ILE A 43 -0.65 8.43 4.50
C ILE A 43 0.54 8.11 5.41
N PRO A 44 0.57 8.63 6.65
CA PRO A 44 1.65 8.36 7.61
C PRO A 44 1.47 6.97 8.25
N TRP A 45 1.66 5.90 7.47
CA TRP A 45 1.41 4.50 7.90
C TRP A 45 2.09 4.09 9.20
N LYS A 46 3.22 4.73 9.54
CA LYS A 46 3.92 4.49 10.81
C LYS A 46 3.06 4.79 12.05
N ALA A 47 2.11 5.73 11.95
CA ALA A 47 1.19 6.08 13.03
C ALA A 47 0.15 5.00 13.34
N TYR A 48 -0.01 4.03 12.44
CA TYR A 48 -1.02 2.97 12.52
C TYR A 48 -0.41 1.57 12.79
N LEU A 49 0.88 1.50 13.13
CA LEU A 49 1.59 0.22 13.34
C LEU A 49 1.24 -0.47 14.66
N ASP A 50 0.50 0.20 15.54
CA ASP A 50 -0.16 -0.42 16.70
C ASP A 50 -1.22 -1.45 16.25
N ARG A 51 -1.80 -1.27 15.06
CA ARG A 51 -2.74 -2.23 14.46
C ARG A 51 -1.98 -3.38 13.76
N PRO A 52 -2.17 -4.65 14.17
CA PRO A 52 -1.42 -5.79 13.62
C PRO A 52 -1.55 -5.94 12.10
N GLU A 53 -2.73 -5.73 11.55
CA GLU A 53 -3.01 -5.89 10.12
C GLU A 53 -2.27 -4.85 9.29
N VAL A 54 -2.22 -3.60 9.79
CA VAL A 54 -1.48 -2.52 9.15
C VAL A 54 0.02 -2.80 9.25
N ARG A 55 0.50 -3.28 10.40
CA ARG A 55 1.89 -3.69 10.55
C ARG A 55 2.27 -4.77 9.53
N THR A 56 1.50 -5.85 9.41
CA THR A 56 1.75 -6.91 8.42
C THR A 56 1.77 -6.35 6.99
N ALA A 57 0.83 -5.47 6.65
CA ALA A 57 0.81 -4.83 5.34
C ALA A 57 2.04 -3.93 5.11
N TYR A 58 2.46 -3.18 6.12
CA TYR A 58 3.63 -2.30 6.07
C TYR A 58 4.93 -3.06 5.87
N GLU A 59 5.13 -4.13 6.62
CA GLU A 59 6.33 -4.96 6.50
C GLU A 59 6.44 -5.59 5.12
N LYS A 60 5.32 -6.10 4.60
CA LYS A 60 5.24 -6.61 3.23
C LYS A 60 5.55 -5.51 2.21
N ALA A 61 4.97 -4.33 2.35
CA ALA A 61 5.25 -3.19 1.48
C ALA A 61 6.74 -2.80 1.51
N CYS A 62 7.41 -2.84 2.67
CA CYS A 62 8.85 -2.57 2.78
C CYS A 62 9.70 -3.61 2.03
N VAL A 63 9.33 -4.89 2.09
CA VAL A 63 9.99 -5.95 1.30
C VAL A 63 9.81 -5.67 -0.19
N TRP A 64 8.57 -5.45 -0.65
CA TRP A 64 8.30 -5.15 -2.05
C TRP A 64 9.00 -3.88 -2.54
N TYR A 65 9.00 -2.83 -1.74
CA TYR A 65 9.72 -1.59 -2.03
C TYR A 65 11.23 -1.83 -2.16
N THR A 66 11.82 -2.70 -1.34
CA THR A 66 13.24 -3.03 -1.45
C THR A 66 13.58 -3.70 -2.78
N HIS A 67 12.75 -4.64 -3.22
CA HIS A 67 12.94 -5.36 -4.48
C HIS A 67 12.66 -4.49 -5.72
N PHE A 68 11.67 -3.59 -5.65
CA PHE A 68 11.20 -2.80 -6.78
C PHE A 68 11.39 -1.30 -6.59
N LYS A 69 12.40 -0.90 -5.81
CA LYS A 69 12.62 0.49 -5.36
C LYS A 69 12.54 1.50 -6.49
N THR A 70 13.36 1.30 -7.52
CA THR A 70 13.43 2.21 -8.67
C THR A 70 12.08 2.34 -9.35
N MET A 71 11.38 1.22 -9.57
CA MET A 71 10.10 1.22 -10.26
C MET A 71 9.01 1.94 -9.45
N VAL A 72 8.96 1.72 -8.13
CA VAL A 72 8.03 2.44 -7.26
C VAL A 72 8.36 3.94 -7.24
N GLN A 73 9.62 4.32 -7.07
CA GLN A 73 10.03 5.73 -7.03
C GLN A 73 9.80 6.48 -8.34
N THR A 74 9.95 5.82 -9.48
CA THR A 74 9.67 6.43 -10.79
C THR A 74 8.19 6.74 -10.98
N HIS A 75 7.30 5.88 -10.50
CA HIS A 75 5.86 5.98 -10.75
C HIS A 75 5.07 6.61 -9.60
N THR A 76 5.69 6.81 -8.44
CA THR A 76 5.02 7.37 -7.26
C THR A 76 5.91 8.42 -6.60
N ARG A 77 5.33 9.57 -6.24
CA ARG A 77 6.06 10.67 -5.56
C ARG A 77 6.12 10.49 -4.04
N ARG A 78 6.25 9.25 -3.57
CA ARG A 78 6.24 8.91 -2.14
C ARG A 78 7.62 9.09 -1.49
N PRO A 79 7.68 9.39 -0.18
CA PRO A 79 8.89 9.20 0.61
C PRO A 79 9.32 7.72 0.60
N PRO A 80 10.64 7.41 0.64
CA PRO A 80 11.11 6.04 0.64
C PRO A 80 10.59 5.24 1.84
N LEU A 81 10.25 3.96 1.63
CA LEU A 81 10.04 3.03 2.75
C LEU A 81 11.38 2.56 3.32
N GLU A 82 11.29 1.99 4.51
CA GLU A 82 12.40 1.25 5.10
C GLU A 82 12.82 0.08 4.20
N THR A 83 14.13 -0.10 4.07
CA THR A 83 14.68 -1.27 3.38
C THR A 83 14.53 -2.49 4.27
N ARG A 84 13.97 -3.56 3.74
CA ARG A 84 13.75 -4.81 4.46
C ARG A 84 14.03 -6.00 3.55
N SER A 85 14.87 -6.92 4.01
CA SER A 85 15.11 -8.20 3.34
C SER A 85 13.89 -9.12 3.50
N GLY A 86 13.52 -9.82 2.44
CA GLY A 86 12.44 -10.78 2.47
C GLY A 86 12.23 -11.41 1.09
N ARG A 87 11.44 -12.49 1.04
CA ARG A 87 11.01 -13.09 -0.23
C ARG A 87 9.71 -12.43 -0.66
N ILE A 88 9.59 -12.15 -1.96
CA ILE A 88 8.34 -11.74 -2.59
C ILE A 88 7.57 -12.97 -3.07
N ASP A 89 6.25 -12.94 -2.98
CA ASP A 89 5.40 -13.91 -3.66
C ASP A 89 5.13 -13.42 -5.08
N LEU A 90 5.75 -14.08 -6.07
CA LEU A 90 5.58 -13.74 -7.48
C LEU A 90 4.15 -13.91 -7.98
N ARG A 91 3.29 -14.67 -7.29
CA ARG A 91 1.86 -14.76 -7.62
C ARG A 91 1.14 -13.42 -7.47
N GLU A 92 1.67 -12.53 -6.64
CA GLU A 92 1.13 -11.18 -6.44
C GLU A 92 1.74 -10.14 -7.37
N TYR A 93 2.74 -10.51 -8.17
CA TYR A 93 3.46 -9.59 -9.06
C TYR A 93 2.53 -8.93 -10.09
N ARG A 94 1.62 -9.71 -10.68
CA ARG A 94 0.62 -9.16 -11.61
C ARG A 94 -0.23 -8.08 -10.96
N LYS A 95 -0.71 -8.33 -9.73
CA LYS A 95 -1.55 -7.39 -8.98
C LYS A 95 -0.78 -6.12 -8.63
N PHE A 96 0.50 -6.25 -8.29
CA PHE A 96 1.39 -5.11 -8.08
C PHE A 96 1.52 -4.26 -9.34
N LEU A 97 1.76 -4.86 -10.51
CA LEU A 97 1.83 -4.11 -11.76
C LEU A 97 0.51 -3.42 -12.11
N GLU A 98 -0.63 -4.08 -11.89
CA GLU A 98 -1.96 -3.49 -12.10
C GLU A 98 -2.15 -2.24 -11.21
N ALA A 99 -1.82 -2.34 -9.91
CA ALA A 99 -1.93 -1.21 -8.99
C ALA A 99 -0.93 -0.09 -9.31
N LEU A 100 0.30 -0.43 -9.71
CA LEU A 100 1.32 0.54 -10.12
C LEU A 100 0.88 1.31 -11.36
N ASN A 101 0.38 0.62 -12.38
CA ASN A 101 -0.15 1.23 -13.59
C ASN A 101 -1.33 2.16 -13.27
N PHE A 102 -2.25 1.72 -12.42
CA PHE A 102 -3.36 2.55 -11.95
C PHE A 102 -2.87 3.86 -11.31
N VAL A 103 -1.94 3.80 -10.36
CA VAL A 103 -1.41 5.01 -9.70
C VAL A 103 -0.66 5.90 -10.69
N SER A 104 0.07 5.31 -11.64
CA SER A 104 0.82 6.04 -12.66
C SER A 104 -0.10 6.84 -13.59
N THR A 105 -1.29 6.33 -13.89
CA THR A 105 -2.27 7.04 -14.73
C THR A 105 -3.03 8.16 -14.00
N GLN A 106 -2.95 8.20 -12.67
CA GLN A 106 -3.59 9.21 -11.83
C GLN A 106 -2.63 10.33 -11.40
N SER A 107 -1.33 10.22 -11.75
CA SER A 107 -0.22 11.07 -11.28
C SER A 107 0.18 12.17 -12.25
#